data_AF-A0A1I4INE9-F1
#
_entry.id   AF-A0A1I4INE9-F1
#
_cell.length_a   1.000
_cell.length_b   1.000
_cell.length_c   1.000
_cell.angle_alpha   90.00
_cell.angle_beta   90.00
_cell.angle_gamma   90.00
#
_symmetry.space_group_name_H-M   'P 1'
#
loop_
_entity.id
_entity.type
_entity.pdbx_description
1 polymer ?
#
loop_
_entity_poly.entity_id
_entity_poly.type
_entity_poly.pdbx_seq_one_letter_code
_entity_poly.pdbx_strand_id
1 'polypeptide(L)' 'MANLSVLKNEKAKAIRLSTLNAICKALDCQPGDILECKSDEGTRE' A
#
# COMPACT_ATOMS: atom_id res chain seq x y z
N MET A 1 18.17 4.79 -0.69
CA MET A 1 17.30 4.56 -1.87
C MET A 1 16.05 3.81 -1.44
N ALA A 2 14.86 4.20 -1.90
CA ALA A 2 13.62 3.47 -1.67
C ALA A 2 13.46 2.38 -2.74
N ASN A 3 13.30 1.12 -2.33
CA ASN A 3 13.24 -0.01 -3.26
C ASN A 3 11.79 -0.26 -3.68
N LEU A 4 11.40 0.28 -4.84
CA LEU A 4 10.04 0.13 -5.39
C LEU A 4 9.67 -1.35 -5.62
N SER A 5 10.66 -2.23 -5.82
CA SER A 5 10.44 -3.67 -6.01
C SER A 5 9.81 -4.35 -4.79
N VAL A 6 9.96 -3.81 -3.58
CA VAL A 6 9.31 -4.34 -2.38
C VAL A 6 7.79 -4.13 -2.41
N LEU A 7 7.35 -2.98 -2.95
CA LEU A 7 5.93 -2.67 -3.11
C LEU A 7 5.30 -3.49 -4.24
N LYS A 8 6.01 -3.64 -5.37
CA LYS A 8 5.60 -4.46 -6.50
C LYS A 8 5.45 -5.94 -6.14
N ASN A 9 6.36 -6.45 -5.32
CA ASN A 9 6.36 -7.85 -4.88
C ASN A 9 5.58 -8.06 -3.57
N GLU A 10 4.59 -7.21 -3.26
CA GLU A 10 3.64 -7.39 -2.13
C GLU A 10 4.29 -7.66 -0.75
N LYS A 11 5.57 -7.32 -0.60
CA LYS A 11 6.39 -7.60 0.60
C LYS A 11 6.60 -6.37 1.48
N ALA A 12 5.93 -5.26 1.15
CA ALA A 12 6.05 -4.02 1.89
C ALA A 12 5.39 -4.15 3.25
N LYS A 13 6.19 -4.05 4.32
CA LYS A 13 5.69 -4.03 5.70
C LYS A 13 5.18 -2.66 6.14
N ALA A 14 5.69 -1.60 5.52
CA ALA A 14 5.34 -0.22 5.83
C ALA A 14 5.57 0.66 4.60
N ILE A 15 4.80 1.74 4.51
CA ILE A 15 4.94 2.78 3.49
C ILE A 15 4.93 4.15 4.17
N ARG A 16 5.77 5.08 3.70
CA ARG A 16 5.68 6.47 4.14
C ARG A 16 4.44 7.12 3.57
N LEU A 17 3.77 7.96 4.35
CA LEU A 17 2.60 8.70 3.89
C LEU A 17 2.91 9.57 2.66
N SER A 18 4.13 10.12 2.55
CA SER A 18 4.56 10.87 1.36
C SER A 18 4.62 10.02 0.09
N THR A 19 5.01 8.75 0.21
CA THR A 19 5.00 7.80 -0.91
C THR A 19 3.59 7.40 -1.27
N LEU A 20 2.74 7.11 -0.28
CA LEU A 20 1.31 6.82 -0.52
C LEU A 20 0.62 7.99 -1.24
N ASN A 21 0.87 9.22 -0.81
CA ASN A 21 0.33 10.43 -1.45
C ASN A 21 0.81 10.58 -2.91
N ALA A 22 2.07 10.25 -3.20
CA ALA A 22 2.58 10.27 -4.57
C ALA A 22 1.87 9.24 -5.46
N ILE A 23 1.55 8.06 -4.91
CA ILE A 23 0.78 7.02 -5.62
C ILE A 23 -0.64 7.50 -5.87
N CYS A 24 -1.32 8.03 -4.86
CA CYS A 24 -2.68 8.58 -4.98
C CYS A 24 -2.76 9.66 -6.07
N LYS A 25 -1.77 10.57 -6.13
CA LYS A 25 -1.70 11.59 -7.20
C LYS A 25 -1.46 11.01 -8.59
N ALA A 26 -0.66 9.95 -8.70
CA ALA A 26 -0.36 9.31 -9.97
C ALA A 26 -1.53 8.49 -10.52
N LEU A 27 -2.36 7.94 -9.62
CA LEU A 27 -3.51 7.09 -9.94
C LEU A 27 -4.86 7.84 -9.88
N ASP A 28 -4.83 9.13 -9.52
CA ASP A 28 -6.02 9.96 -9.28
C ASP A 28 -7.04 9.30 -8.33
N CYS A 29 -6.55 8.74 -7.23
CA CYS A 29 -7.37 8.00 -6.25
C CYS A 29 -7.14 8.49 -4.82
N GLN A 30 -7.98 8.03 -3.89
CA GLN A 30 -7.87 8.30 -2.47
C GLN A 30 -7.11 7.17 -1.76
N PRO A 31 -6.50 7.42 -0.58
CA PRO A 31 -5.81 6.36 0.17
C PRO A 31 -6.72 5.19 0.57
N GLY A 32 -8.03 5.45 0.74
CA GLY A 32 -9.03 4.41 1.02
C GLY A 32 -9.28 3.46 -0.15
N ASP A 33 -8.96 3.86 -1.39
CA ASP A 33 -9.06 2.98 -2.56
C ASP A 33 -7.89 1.97 -2.64
N ILE A 34 -6.80 2.22 -1.89
CA ILE A 34 -5.58 1.39 -1.90
C ILE A 34 -5.46 0.55 -0.62
N LEU A 35 -5.89 1.09 0.52
CA LEU A 35 -5.72 0.47 1.83
C LEU A 35 -6.97 -0.25 2.28
N GLU A 36 -6.84 -1.56 2.54
CA GLU A 36 -7.87 -2.37 3.15
C GLU A 36 -7.47 -2.74 4.60
N CYS A 37 -8.31 -2.39 5.58
CA CYS A 37 -8.14 -2.85 6.96
C CYS A 37 -8.82 -4.20 7.12
N LYS A 38 -8.05 -5.28 7.14
CA LYS A 38 -8.56 -6.60 7.54
C LYS A 38 -8.48 -6.75 9.06
N SER A 39 -9.60 -7.14 9.68
CA SER A 39 -9.59 -7.67 11.05
C SER A 39 -8.80 -8.97 11.08
N ASP A 40 -8.18 -9.31 12.22
CA ASP A 40 -7.42 -10.56 12.40
C ASP A 40 -8.31 -11.84 12.33
N GLU A 41 -9.61 -11.69 12.09
CA GLU A 41 -10.50 -12.78 11.69
C GLU A 41 -10.44 -13.02 10.18
N GLY A 42 -9.47 -13.82 9.75
CA GLY A 42 -9.64 -14.67 8.57
C GLY A 42 -8.87 -14.27 7.30
N THR A 43 -7.73 -14.94 7.10
CA THR A 43 -7.42 -15.57 5.81
C THR A 43 -6.39 -16.69 6.04
N ARG A 44 -6.94 -17.89 6.29
CA ARG A 44 -6.37 -19.13 5.78
C ARG A 44 -6.99 -19.32 4.40
N GLU A 45 -6.28 -18.90 3.36
CA GLU A 45 -6.53 -19.28 1.97
C GLU A 45 -5.18 -19.60 1.33
#